data_AF-A0A1T4YH20-F1
#
_entry.id   AF-A0A1T4YH20-F1
#
_cell.length_a   1.000
_cell.length_b   1.000
_cell.length_c   1.000
_cell.angle_alpha   90.00
_cell.angle_beta   90.00
_cell.angle_gamma   90.00
#
_symmetry.space_group_name_H-M   'P 1'
#
loop_
_entity.id
_entity.type
_entity.pdbx_description
1 polymer ?
#
loop_
_entity_poly.entity_id
_entity_poly.type
_entity_poly.pdbx_seq_one_letter_code
_entity_poly.pdbx_strand_id
1 'polypeptide(L)' 'MLTMTQVKNIKKLYYSKGKKVNEIVKVTGHNYRTVIKYLEKADFNQSLGKQEGDKRGRPKKIE' A
#
# COMPACT_ATOMS: atom_id res chain seq x y z
N MET A 1 7.60 5.45 -2.76
CA MET A 1 6.81 4.21 -2.55
C MET A 1 7.60 3.35 -1.56
N LEU A 2 6.98 2.82 -0.50
CA LEU A 2 7.73 2.05 0.52
C LEU A 2 8.05 0.64 0.01
N THR A 3 9.19 0.10 0.44
CA THR A 3 9.54 -1.29 0.20
C THR A 3 8.73 -2.22 1.10
N MET A 4 8.54 -3.48 0.69
CA MET A 4 7.83 -4.47 1.51
C MET A 4 8.46 -4.64 2.90
N THR A 5 9.78 -4.49 3.02
CA THR A 5 10.48 -4.51 4.31
C THR A 5 10.06 -3.35 5.21
N GLN A 6 9.99 -2.14 4.67
CA GLN A 6 9.53 -0.95 5.42
C GLN A 6 8.08 -1.12 5.88
N VAL A 7 7.22 -1.64 5.02
CA VAL A 7 5.81 -1.92 5.33
C VAL A 7 5.68 -2.98 6.43
N LYS A 8 6.43 -4.08 6.32
CA LYS A 8 6.48 -5.14 7.36
C LYS A 8 6.98 -4.57 8.70
N ASN A 9 7.98 -3.69 8.67
CA ASN A 9 8.47 -3.03 9.87
C ASN A 9 7.39 -2.15 10.52
N ILE A 10 6.69 -1.32 9.73
CA ILE A 10 5.56 -0.51 10.22
C ILE A 10 4.49 -1.37 10.91
N LYS A 11 4.05 -2.46 10.25
CA LYS A 11 3.06 -3.39 10.82
C LYS A 11 3.57 -4.05 12.10
N LYS A 12 4.84 -4.48 12.14
CA LYS A 12 5.46 -5.08 13.33
C LYS A 12 5.52 -4.09 14.49
N LEU A 13 5.84 -2.82 14.24
CA LEU A 13 5.86 -1.78 15.28
C LEU A 13 4.47 -1.55 15.87
N TYR A 14 3.43 -1.55 15.05
CA TYR A 14 2.05 -1.35 15.50
C TYR A 14 1.47 -2.58 16.20
N TYR A 15 1.40 -3.72 15.50
CA TYR A 15 0.71 -4.92 16.01
C TYR A 15 1.53 -5.72 17.02
N SER A 16 2.84 -5.87 16.80
CA SER A 16 3.67 -6.70 17.69
C SER A 16 4.25 -5.91 18.86
N LYS A 17 4.58 -4.63 18.67
CA LYS A 17 5.15 -3.79 19.73
C LYS A 17 4.14 -2.82 20.37
N GLY A 18 2.91 -2.75 19.87
CA GLY A 18 1.87 -1.88 20.42
C GLY A 18 2.15 -0.38 20.30
N LYS A 19 3.05 0.03 19.41
CA LYS A 19 3.42 1.45 19.29
C LYS A 19 2.29 2.27 18.67
N LYS A 20 2.17 3.52 19.12
CA LYS A 20 1.22 4.47 18.54
C LYS A 20 1.71 4.95 17.17
N VAL A 21 0.79 5.31 16.29
CA VAL A 21 1.10 5.81 14.93
C VAL A 21 2.11 6.97 14.98
N ASN A 22 1.96 7.91 15.92
CA ASN A 22 2.87 9.06 16.08
C ASN A 22 4.31 8.65 16.43
N GLU A 23 4.49 7.56 17.17
CA GLU A 23 5.82 7.04 17.49
C GLU A 23 6.42 6.34 16.28
N ILE A 24 5.60 5.62 15.51
CA ILE A 24 6.02 4.96 14.28
C ILE A 24 6.47 5.99 13.24
N VAL A 25 5.76 7.12 13.12
CA VAL A 25 6.16 8.26 12.27
C VAL A 25 7.56 8.76 12.64
N LYS A 26 7.83 8.97 13.94
CA LYS A 26 9.15 9.42 14.42
C LYS A 26 10.25 8.40 14.17
N VAL A 27 9.96 7.11 14.38
CA VAL A 27 10.95 6.02 14.23
C VAL A 27 11.25 5.71 12.76
N THR A 28 10.24 5.78 11.89
CA THR A 28 10.39 5.41 10.48
C THR A 28 10.69 6.60 9.58
N GLY A 29 10.52 7.83 10.06
CA GLY A 29 10.67 9.05 9.27
C GLY A 29 9.60 9.21 8.19
N HIS A 30 8.53 8.41 8.24
CA HIS A 30 7.44 8.46 7.26
C HIS A 30 6.27 9.29 7.78
N ASN A 31 5.60 10.01 6.87
CA ASN A 31 4.42 10.80 7.20
C ASN A 31 3.27 9.95 7.78
N TYR A 32 2.48 10.57 8.65
CA TYR A 32 1.34 9.95 9.32
C TYR A 32 0.38 9.23 8.37
N ARG A 33 -0.02 9.92 7.28
CA ARG A 33 -0.91 9.36 6.25
C ARG A 33 -0.34 8.09 5.60
N THR A 34 0.98 8.05 5.41
CA THR A 34 1.67 6.88 4.87
C THR A 34 1.56 5.71 5.83
N VAL A 35 1.86 5.95 7.12
CA VAL A 35 1.77 4.91 8.15
C VAL A 35 0.34 4.35 8.22
N ILE A 36 -0.69 5.21 8.29
CA ILE A 36 -2.10 4.76 8.28
C ILE A 36 -2.44 3.96 7.05
N LYS A 37 -2.14 4.47 5.85
CA LYS A 37 -2.42 3.80 4.58
C LYS A 37 -1.85 2.37 4.56
N TYR A 38 -0.64 2.19 5.08
CA TYR A 38 0.01 0.89 5.11
C TYR A 38 -0.44 -0.02 6.27
N LEU A 39 -1.02 0.54 7.33
CA LEU A 39 -1.68 -0.24 8.39
C LEU A 39 -3.05 -0.76 7.94
N GLU A 40 -3.83 0.06 7.23
CA GLU A 40 -5.16 -0.29 6.70
C GLU A 40 -5.08 -1.25 5.51
N LYS A 41 -4.03 -1.15 4.69
CA LYS A 41 -3.87 -2.02 3.53
C LYS A 41 -3.50 -3.45 3.97
N ALA A 42 -4.51 -4.32 4.00
CA ALA A 42 -4.39 -5.72 4.39
C ALA A 42 -3.60 -6.54 3.35
N ASP A 43 -3.88 -6.32 2.06
CA ASP A 43 -3.30 -7.08 0.96
C ASP A 43 -2.51 -6.18 -0.02
N PHE A 44 -1.24 -6.51 -0.24
CA PHE A 44 -0.34 -5.81 -1.17
C PHE A 44 -0.26 -6.51 -2.53
N ASN A 45 -0.81 -7.72 -2.65
CA ASN A 45 -0.79 -8.54 -3.85
C ASN A 45 -2.06 -8.41 -4.68
N GLN A 46 -3.01 -7.55 -4.29
CA GLN A 46 -4.06 -7.17 -5.21
C GLN A 46 -3.41 -6.48 -6.41
N SER A 47 -3.23 -7.26 -7.48
CA SER A 47 -3.07 -6.71 -8.82
C SER A 47 -4.13 -5.62 -8.91
N LEU A 48 -3.73 -4.40 -9.27
CA LEU A 48 -4.67 -3.40 -9.76
C LEU A 48 -5.42 -4.13 -10.87
N GLY A 49 -6.55 -4.74 -10.54
CA GLY A 49 -7.31 -5.55 -11.46
C GLY A 49 -7.50 -4.65 -12.64
N LYS A 50 -7.04 -5.10 -13.82
CA LYS A 50 -7.22 -4.36 -15.06
C LYS A 50 -8.66 -3.89 -15.02
N GLN A 51 -8.88 -2.59 -14.81
CA GLN A 51 -10.24 -2.09 -14.79
C GLN A 51 -10.77 -2.47 -16.16
N GLU A 52 -11.83 -3.29 -16.23
CA GLU A 52 -12.39 -3.83 -17.48
C GLU A 52 -12.90 -2.74 -18.46
N GLY A 53 -12.63 -1.47 -18.17
CA GLY A 53 -12.90 -0.30 -19.01
C GLY A 53 -11.70 0.31 -19.74
N ASP A 54 -10.44 -0.12 -19.51
CA ASP A 54 -9.31 0.41 -20.29
C ASP A 54 -9.15 -0.34 -21.63
N LYS A 55 -10.23 -0.36 -22.43
CA LYS A 55 -10.21 -0.83 -23.82
C LYS A 55 -9.72 0.28 -24.78
N ARG A 56 -8.77 1.11 -24.36
CA ARG A 56 -8.12 2.10 -25.25
C ARG A 56 -7.01 1.49 -26.12
N GLY A 57 -7.00 0.17 -26.28
CA GLY A 57 -6.01 -0.56 -27.08
C GLY A 57 -6.67 -1.39 -28.18
N ARG A 58 -6.40 -0.98 -29.43
CA ARG A 58 -6.75 -1.58 -30.73
C ARG A 58 -8.26 -1.61 -31.08
N PRO A 59 -8.70 -0.88 -32.12
CA PRO A 59 -10.04 -1.03 -32.68
C PRO A 59 -10.28 -2.49 -33.10
N LYS A 60 -11.49 -3.02 -32.86
CA LYS A 60 -11.89 -4.30 -33.46
C LYS A 60 -11.90 -4.14 -34.98
N LYS A 61 -11.27 -5.08 -35.69
CA LYS A 61 -11.33 -5.16 -37.15
C LYS A 61 -12.80 -5.33 -37.53
N ILE A 62 -13.32 -4.42 -38.35
CA ILE A 62 -14.62 -4.59 -39.00
C ILE A 62 -14.42 -5.65 -40.09
N GLU A 63 -15.27 -6.68 -40.07
CA GLU A 63 -15.39 -7.66 -41.16
C GLU A 63 -16.10 -7.04 -42.37
#